data_AF-A0A6B2LMN8-F1
#
_entry.id   AF-A0A6B2LMN8-F1
#
_cell.length_a   1.000
_cell.length_b   1.000
_cell.length_c   1.000
_cell.angle_alpha   90.00
_cell.angle_beta   90.00
_cell.angle_gamma   90.00
#
_symmetry.space_group_name_H-M   'P 1'
#
loop_
_entity.id
_entity.type
_entity.pdbx_description
1 polymer ?
#
loop_
_entity_poly.entity_id
_entity_poly.type
_entity_poly.pdbx_seq_one_letter_code
_entity_poly.pdbx_strand_id
1 'polypeptide(L)'
;MRVADSIGKLRSWRAQINPKWKVGLVPTMGALHAGHVSLVEAARKECDCVVTSIFVNPKQFGPHEDFHKYPRTLSADVELLGNKVDLVFAPEVSDMYPNEPMVTALVNGMEKTSEGASRPGHFSGVATVVAKLLNIVQPHTAFFGQKDAHQCIVIRYQGSFFSFS
;
A
#
# COMPACT_ATOMS: atom_id res chain seq x y z
N MET A 1 -1.71 14.41 -12.23
CA MET A 1 -1.46 13.01 -11.81
C MET A 1 -0.51 12.35 -12.80
N ARG A 2 0.55 11.69 -12.30
CA ARG A 2 1.44 10.80 -13.07
C ARG A 2 1.18 9.35 -12.66
N VAL A 3 1.54 8.40 -13.52
CA VAL A 3 1.55 6.97 -13.20
C VAL A 3 2.98 6.46 -13.27
N ALA A 4 3.45 5.77 -12.22
CA ALA A 4 4.74 5.10 -12.18
C ALA A 4 4.52 3.58 -12.02
N ASP A 5 5.04 2.81 -12.97
CA ASP A 5 4.96 1.35 -13.02
C ASP A 5 6.21 0.66 -12.44
N SER A 6 7.20 1.42 -11.97
CA SER A 6 8.42 0.85 -11.39
C SER A 6 8.97 1.71 -10.26
N ILE A 7 9.74 1.08 -9.37
CA ILE A 7 10.39 1.75 -8.23
C ILE A 7 11.32 2.87 -8.73
N GLY A 8 12.01 2.66 -9.85
CA GLY A 8 12.90 3.66 -10.45
C GLY A 8 12.15 4.90 -10.92
N LYS A 9 11.00 4.74 -11.60
CA LYS A 9 10.16 5.86 -12.03
C LYS A 9 9.59 6.63 -10.84
N LEU A 10 9.15 5.93 -9.79
CA LEU A 10 8.67 6.56 -8.56
C LEU A 10 9.76 7.40 -7.89
N ARG A 11 10.95 6.82 -7.70
CA ARG A 11 12.09 7.52 -7.05
C ARG A 11 12.54 8.72 -7.88
N SER A 12 12.57 8.59 -9.20
CA SER A 12 12.88 9.70 -10.10
C SER A 12 11.88 10.84 -9.96
N TRP A 13 10.58 10.53 -9.86
CA TRP A 13 9.56 11.53 -9.58
C TRP A 13 9.71 12.14 -8.18
N ARG A 14 9.98 11.33 -7.16
CA ARG A 14 10.15 11.78 -5.77
C ARG A 14 11.32 12.75 -5.60
N ALA A 15 12.36 12.61 -6.41
CA ALA A 15 13.50 13.53 -6.45
C ALA A 15 13.19 14.87 -7.14
N GLN A 16 12.13 14.94 -7.94
CA GLN A 16 11.73 16.16 -8.66
C GLN A 16 10.75 17.05 -7.88
N ILE A 17 10.02 16.48 -6.92
CA ILE A 17 9.08 17.26 -6.11
C ILE A 17 9.81 18.08 -5.04
N ASN A 18 9.17 19.14 -4.55
CA ASN A 18 9.74 19.98 -3.50
C ASN A 18 10.09 19.15 -2.26
N PRO A 19 11.35 19.14 -1.79
CA PRO A 19 11.75 18.33 -0.64
C PRO A 19 11.07 18.74 0.67
N LYS A 20 10.50 19.95 0.75
CA LYS A 20 9.75 20.43 1.92
C LYS A 20 8.28 19.98 1.94
N TRP A 21 7.77 19.42 0.85
CA TRP A 21 6.39 18.96 0.77
C TRP A 21 6.16 17.74 1.65
N LYS A 22 5.09 17.80 2.45
CA LYS A 22 4.54 16.63 3.13
C LYS A 22 3.96 15.69 2.09
N VAL A 23 4.39 14.44 2.15
CA VAL A 23 3.97 13.37 1.23
C VAL A 23 3.06 12.40 1.97
N GLY A 24 1.82 12.30 1.52
CA GLY A 24 0.85 11.31 2.00
C GLY A 24 0.86 10.06 1.14
N LEU A 25 0.80 8.88 1.75
CA LEU A 25 0.64 7.60 1.06
C LEU A 25 -0.71 6.96 1.38
N VAL A 26 -1.46 6.59 0.35
CA VAL A 26 -2.65 5.73 0.47
C VAL A 26 -2.36 4.40 -0.23
N PRO A 27 -1.98 3.33 0.50
CA PRO A 27 -1.72 2.05 -0.12
C PRO A 27 -3.03 1.27 -0.37
N THR A 28 -3.20 0.75 -1.59
CA THR A 28 -4.39 0.00 -2.01
C THR A 28 -4.00 -1.19 -2.88
N MET A 29 -4.95 -2.11 -3.08
CA MET A 29 -4.84 -3.19 -4.08
C MET A 29 -5.56 -2.88 -5.40
N GLY A 30 -6.08 -1.65 -5.60
CA GLY A 30 -6.94 -1.30 -6.72
C GLY A 30 -8.42 -1.64 -6.49
N ALA A 31 -9.21 -1.70 -7.56
CA ALA A 31 -10.67 -1.88 -7.50
C ALA A 31 -11.30 -0.82 -6.57
N LEU A 32 -10.97 0.44 -6.86
CA LEU A 32 -11.23 1.56 -5.96
C LEU A 32 -12.72 1.85 -5.84
N HIS A 33 -13.09 2.39 -4.69
CA HIS A 33 -14.47 2.74 -4.34
C HIS A 33 -14.47 3.95 -3.41
N ALA A 34 -15.65 4.43 -3.01
CA ALA A 34 -15.80 5.65 -2.19
C ALA A 34 -14.93 5.67 -0.92
N GLY A 35 -14.80 4.53 -0.21
CA GLY A 35 -13.92 4.43 0.96
C GLY A 35 -12.43 4.66 0.66
N HIS A 36 -11.93 4.30 -0.53
CA HIS A 36 -10.56 4.62 -0.93
C HIS A 36 -10.42 6.11 -1.26
N VAL A 37 -11.41 6.67 -1.95
CA VAL A 37 -11.44 8.11 -2.29
C VAL A 37 -11.45 8.97 -1.03
N SER A 38 -12.19 8.58 0.02
CA SER A 38 -12.18 9.33 1.28
C SER A 38 -10.81 9.35 1.97
N LEU A 39 -10.00 8.29 1.82
CA LEU A 39 -8.63 8.28 2.35
C LEU A 39 -7.72 9.22 1.57
N VAL A 40 -7.87 9.26 0.24
CA VAL A 40 -7.14 10.20 -0.62
C VAL A 40 -7.51 11.65 -0.30
N GLU A 41 -8.79 11.93 -0.05
CA GLU A 41 -9.24 13.25 0.37
C GLU A 41 -8.71 13.65 1.75
N ALA A 42 -8.64 12.71 2.70
CA ALA A 42 -7.99 12.94 3.98
C ALA A 42 -6.49 13.24 3.80
N ALA A 43 -5.79 12.44 2.98
CA ALA A 43 -4.39 12.66 2.67
C ALA A 43 -4.14 14.04 2.07
N ARG A 44 -4.99 14.49 1.15
CA ARG A 44 -4.87 15.81 0.51
C ARG A 44 -5.05 16.97 1.48
N LYS A 45 -5.85 16.80 2.55
CA LYS A 45 -6.04 17.84 3.57
C LYS A 45 -4.80 18.04 4.44
N GLU A 46 -3.99 17.00 4.61
CA GLU A 46 -2.84 17.00 5.53
C GLU A 46 -1.48 17.09 4.83
N CYS A 47 -1.44 16.77 3.53
CA CYS A 47 -0.21 16.65 2.75
C CYS A 47 -0.23 17.52 1.50
N ASP A 48 0.91 18.14 1.19
CA ASP A 48 1.11 18.91 -0.04
C ASP A 48 1.09 18.00 -1.28
N CYS A 49 1.53 16.76 -1.12
CA CYS A 49 1.62 15.77 -2.18
C CYS A 49 1.01 14.43 -1.76
N VAL A 50 0.19 13.81 -2.62
CA VAL A 50 -0.47 12.52 -2.33
C VAL A 50 -0.06 11.48 -3.36
N VAL A 51 0.42 10.35 -2.86
CA VAL A 51 0.73 9.13 -3.59
C VAL A 51 -0.30 8.07 -3.24
N THR A 52 -0.82 7.37 -4.25
CA THR A 52 -1.62 6.15 -4.03
C THR A 52 -0.90 4.98 -4.68
N SER A 53 -0.73 3.86 -3.97
CA SER A 53 -0.27 2.63 -4.61
C SER A 53 -1.45 1.76 -5.00
N ILE A 54 -1.37 1.13 -6.17
CA ILE A 54 -2.32 0.14 -6.67
C ILE A 54 -1.50 -1.12 -6.94
N PHE A 55 -1.49 -2.05 -5.99
CA PHE A 55 -0.71 -3.27 -6.09
C PHE A 55 -1.41 -4.43 -5.40
N VAL A 56 -1.88 -5.41 -6.19
CA VAL A 56 -2.42 -6.66 -5.66
C VAL A 56 -1.24 -7.52 -5.20
N ASN A 57 -0.96 -7.51 -3.89
CA ASN A 57 0.18 -8.22 -3.34
C ASN A 57 -0.06 -9.74 -3.27
N PRO A 58 0.64 -10.60 -4.02
CA PRO A 58 0.42 -12.05 -3.97
C PRO A 58 0.74 -12.65 -2.59
N LYS A 59 1.66 -12.05 -1.82
CA LYS A 59 2.12 -12.61 -0.54
C LYS A 59 1.08 -12.53 0.59
N GLN A 60 -0.02 -11.80 0.39
CA GLN A 60 -1.12 -11.75 1.35
C GLN A 60 -2.33 -12.61 0.96
N PHE A 61 -2.23 -13.43 -0.09
CA PHE A 61 -3.27 -14.38 -0.49
C PHE A 61 -2.86 -15.80 -0.08
N GLY A 62 -3.76 -16.52 0.58
CA GLY A 62 -3.58 -17.95 0.88
C GLY A 62 -3.78 -18.85 -0.36
N PRO A 63 -3.44 -20.15 -0.27
CA PRO A 63 -3.57 -21.11 -1.39
C PRO A 63 -4.99 -21.28 -1.95
N HIS A 64 -5.99 -21.02 -1.11
CA HIS A 64 -7.41 -21.11 -1.47
C HIS A 64 -8.04 -19.75 -1.77
N GLU A 65 -7.26 -18.67 -1.67
CA GLU A 65 -7.72 -17.33 -2.00
C GLU A 65 -7.42 -17.00 -3.45
N ASP A 66 -8.36 -16.35 -4.12
CA ASP A 66 -8.29 -16.20 -5.56
C ASP A 66 -7.55 -14.91 -5.98
N PHE A 67 -6.22 -14.93 -5.85
CA PHE A 67 -5.33 -13.88 -6.35
C PHE A 67 -5.55 -13.58 -7.84
N HIS A 68 -5.87 -14.61 -8.63
CA HIS A 68 -6.06 -14.48 -10.07
C HIS A 68 -7.40 -13.82 -10.41
N LYS A 69 -8.46 -14.07 -9.64
CA LYS A 69 -9.77 -13.41 -9.80
C LYS A 69 -9.89 -12.04 -9.14
N TYR A 70 -8.89 -11.59 -8.37
CA TYR A 70 -8.93 -10.25 -7.79
C TYR A 70 -9.08 -9.19 -8.90
N PRO A 71 -10.06 -8.26 -8.82
CA PRO A 71 -10.31 -7.31 -9.89
C PRO A 71 -9.11 -6.40 -10.12
N ARG A 72 -8.69 -6.26 -11.39
CA ARG A 72 -7.61 -5.37 -11.80
C ARG A 72 -8.17 -4.35 -12.80
N THR A 73 -8.48 -3.16 -12.30
CA THR A 73 -9.20 -2.12 -13.04
C THR A 73 -8.42 -0.81 -13.09
N LEU A 74 -7.10 -0.89 -13.33
CA LEU A 74 -6.19 0.25 -13.22
C LEU A 74 -6.68 1.50 -13.97
N SER A 75 -7.18 1.35 -15.20
CA SER A 75 -7.72 2.48 -15.97
C SER A 75 -8.90 3.17 -15.26
N ALA A 76 -9.85 2.41 -14.73
CA ALA A 76 -11.00 2.95 -14.00
C ALA A 76 -10.58 3.53 -12.64
N ASP A 77 -9.61 2.90 -11.97
CA ASP A 77 -9.06 3.38 -10.70
C ASP A 77 -8.37 4.74 -10.87
N VAL A 78 -7.55 4.88 -11.93
CA VAL A 78 -6.87 6.13 -12.29
C VAL A 78 -7.90 7.22 -12.65
N GLU A 79 -8.93 6.88 -13.42
CA GLU A 79 -10.02 7.82 -13.74
C GLU A 79 -10.74 8.31 -12.47
N LEU A 80 -11.08 7.40 -11.56
CA LEU A 80 -11.76 7.73 -10.30
C LEU A 80 -10.91 8.66 -9.40
N LEU A 81 -9.59 8.41 -9.34
CA LEU A 81 -8.65 9.26 -8.60
C LEU A 81 -8.53 10.64 -9.24
N GLY A 82 -8.45 10.72 -10.58
CA GLY A 82 -8.38 11.96 -11.33
C GLY A 82 -7.25 12.88 -10.84
N ASN A 83 -7.56 14.13 -10.52
CA ASN A 83 -6.59 15.11 -10.01
C ASN A 83 -6.40 15.08 -8.49
N LYS A 84 -7.02 14.15 -7.76
CA LYS A 84 -6.95 14.09 -6.30
C LYS A 84 -5.57 13.63 -5.80
N VAL A 85 -4.83 12.91 -6.64
CA VAL A 85 -3.48 12.40 -6.38
C VAL A 85 -2.45 12.97 -7.34
N ASP A 86 -1.21 13.08 -6.88
CA ASP A 86 -0.09 13.54 -7.71
C ASP A 86 0.57 12.38 -8.45
N LEU A 87 0.65 11.21 -7.80
CA LEU A 87 1.22 9.99 -8.34
C LEU A 87 0.37 8.77 -8.00
N VAL A 88 0.13 7.92 -9.00
CA VAL A 88 -0.28 6.54 -8.82
C VAL A 88 0.93 5.63 -9.03
N PHE A 89 1.29 4.85 -8.01
CA PHE A 89 2.31 3.82 -8.10
C PHE A 89 1.64 2.46 -8.38
N ALA A 90 1.75 1.97 -9.61
CA ALA A 90 1.11 0.75 -10.07
C ALA A 90 2.15 -0.24 -10.62
N PRO A 91 3.01 -0.82 -9.75
CA PRO A 91 4.04 -1.76 -10.18
C PRO A 91 3.48 -3.13 -10.53
N GLU A 92 4.20 -3.88 -11.37
CA GLU A 92 3.95 -5.32 -11.53
C GLU A 92 4.57 -6.11 -10.36
N VAL A 93 4.21 -7.39 -10.25
CA VAL A 93 4.78 -8.29 -9.24
C VAL A 93 6.30 -8.38 -9.38
N SER A 94 6.84 -8.40 -10.60
CA SER A 94 8.28 -8.45 -10.86
C SER A 94 9.03 -7.19 -10.41
N ASP A 95 8.37 -6.03 -10.38
CA ASP A 95 8.97 -4.78 -9.88
C ASP A 95 9.07 -4.79 -8.34
N MET A 96 8.08 -5.40 -7.68
CA MET A 96 8.03 -5.50 -6.22
C MET A 96 8.84 -6.69 -5.70
N TYR A 97 8.82 -7.81 -6.40
CA TYR A 97 9.42 -9.08 -6.02
C TYR A 97 10.14 -9.70 -7.24
N PRO A 98 11.29 -9.14 -7.67
CA PRO A 98 12.04 -9.68 -8.80
C PRO A 98 12.56 -11.09 -8.54
N ASN A 99 12.75 -11.43 -7.25
CA ASN A 99 13.08 -12.76 -6.76
C ASN A 99 12.22 -13.06 -5.53
N GLU A 100 12.22 -14.31 -5.09
CA GLU A 100 11.62 -14.68 -3.81
C GLU A 100 12.26 -13.86 -2.68
N PRO A 101 11.47 -13.17 -1.83
CA PRO A 101 12.02 -12.34 -0.77
C PRO A 101 12.82 -13.17 0.24
N MET A 102 14.09 -12.84 0.42
CA MET A 102 14.90 -13.41 1.51
C MET A 102 14.53 -12.82 2.88
N VAL A 103 13.85 -11.68 2.89
CA VAL A 103 13.45 -10.96 4.10
C VAL A 103 11.96 -10.68 4.02
N THR A 104 11.24 -11.10 5.07
CA THR A 104 9.81 -10.88 5.26
C THR A 104 9.53 -10.50 6.70
N ALA A 105 8.46 -9.75 6.93
CA ALA A 105 7.94 -9.52 8.26
C ALA A 105 7.18 -10.77 8.74
N LEU A 106 7.37 -11.16 10.00
CA LEU A 106 6.53 -12.14 10.68
C LEU A 106 5.66 -11.41 11.70
N VAL A 107 4.34 -11.60 11.60
CA VAL A 107 3.37 -11.02 12.54
C VAL A 107 2.86 -12.12 13.47
N ASN A 108 3.31 -12.08 14.72
CA ASN A 108 2.95 -13.06 15.74
C ASN A 108 1.63 -12.71 16.45
N GLY A 109 0.88 -13.72 16.88
CA GLY A 109 -0.34 -13.58 17.68
C GLY A 109 -1.61 -13.38 16.86
N MET A 110 -1.50 -13.02 15.59
CA MET A 110 -2.65 -12.81 14.72
C MET A 110 -3.33 -14.12 14.31
N GLU A 111 -2.63 -15.26 14.40
CA GLU A 111 -3.21 -16.59 14.19
C GLU A 111 -4.35 -16.90 15.18
N LYS A 112 -4.45 -16.16 16.29
CA LYS A 112 -5.50 -16.31 17.30
C LYS A 112 -6.77 -15.52 16.96
N THR A 113 -6.72 -14.62 15.98
CA THR A 113 -7.90 -13.91 15.50
C THR A 113 -8.65 -14.74 14.46
N SER A 114 -9.95 -14.50 14.29
CA SER A 114 -10.76 -15.23 13.30
C SER A 114 -10.22 -15.09 11.88
N GLU A 115 -9.73 -13.91 11.52
CA GLU A 115 -9.17 -13.61 10.20
C GLU A 115 -7.78 -14.23 10.02
N GLY A 116 -6.91 -14.16 11.04
CA GLY A 116 -5.57 -14.75 10.93
C GLY A 116 -5.60 -16.28 10.94
N ALA A 117 -6.56 -16.87 11.65
CA ALA A 117 -6.82 -18.31 11.62
C ALA A 117 -7.36 -18.78 10.25
N SER A 118 -8.26 -18.01 9.63
CA SER A 118 -8.82 -18.36 8.31
C SER A 118 -7.87 -18.06 7.16
N ARG A 119 -6.93 -17.14 7.35
CA ARG A 119 -5.93 -16.73 6.34
C ARG A 119 -4.51 -16.78 6.91
N PRO A 120 -3.95 -17.98 7.16
CA PRO A 120 -2.60 -18.11 7.69
C PRO A 120 -1.56 -17.37 6.83
N GLY A 121 -0.74 -16.54 7.46
CA GLY A 121 0.30 -15.75 6.79
C GLY A 121 -0.18 -14.43 6.14
N HIS A 122 -1.49 -14.18 6.06
CA HIS A 122 -2.05 -12.96 5.46
C HIS A 122 -1.42 -11.68 6.02
N PHE A 123 -1.44 -11.52 7.35
CA PHE A 123 -0.91 -10.32 8.01
C PHE A 123 0.62 -10.16 7.87
N SER A 124 1.37 -11.27 7.78
CA SER A 124 2.81 -11.23 7.47
C SER A 124 3.04 -10.72 6.03
N GLY A 125 2.21 -11.16 5.08
CA GLY A 125 2.18 -10.63 3.72
C GLY A 125 1.88 -9.14 3.66
N VAL A 126 0.85 -8.69 4.41
CA VAL A 126 0.47 -7.27 4.54
C VAL A 126 1.61 -6.45 5.14
N ALA A 127 2.15 -6.86 6.29
CA ALA A 127 3.24 -6.15 6.95
C ALA A 127 4.48 -6.06 6.05
N THR A 128 4.80 -7.13 5.31
CA THR A 128 5.94 -7.14 4.39
C THR A 128 5.76 -6.12 3.25
N VAL A 129 4.60 -6.10 2.59
CA VAL A 129 4.37 -5.15 1.49
C VAL A 129 4.27 -3.71 1.99
N VAL A 130 3.64 -3.46 3.14
CA VAL A 130 3.54 -2.12 3.73
C VAL A 130 4.92 -1.58 4.08
N ALA A 131 5.77 -2.37 4.75
CA ALA A 131 7.16 -1.96 5.02
C ALA A 131 7.92 -1.63 3.73
N LYS A 132 7.75 -2.45 2.68
CA LYS A 132 8.38 -2.20 1.39
C LYS A 132 7.89 -0.89 0.75
N LEU A 133 6.58 -0.63 0.77
CA LEU A 133 5.98 0.59 0.24
C LEU A 133 6.45 1.83 1.01
N LEU A 134 6.50 1.78 2.34
CA LEU A 134 7.02 2.88 3.16
C LEU A 134 8.48 3.21 2.80
N ASN A 135 9.32 2.20 2.59
CA ASN A 135 10.71 2.39 2.16
C ASN A 135 10.87 2.89 0.71
N ILE A 136 9.95 2.53 -0.18
CA ILE A 136 9.96 3.01 -1.58
C ILE A 136 9.51 4.46 -1.66
N VAL A 137 8.38 4.77 -1.01
CA VAL A 137 7.69 6.06 -1.14
C VAL A 137 8.27 7.12 -0.20
N GLN A 138 8.73 6.70 0.98
CA GLN A 138 9.17 7.59 2.06
C GLN A 138 8.13 8.70 2.35
N PRO A 139 6.88 8.31 2.69
CA PRO A 139 5.85 9.28 3.03
C PRO A 139 6.10 9.88 4.41
N HIS A 140 5.53 11.06 4.65
CA HIS A 140 5.45 11.65 5.99
C HIS A 140 4.23 11.12 6.76
N THR A 141 3.20 10.67 6.05
CA THR A 141 1.99 10.11 6.65
C THR A 141 1.40 9.05 5.73
N ALA A 142 0.98 7.92 6.28
CA ALA A 142 0.32 6.86 5.53
C ALA A 142 -1.12 6.67 6.07
N PHE A 143 -2.07 6.59 5.15
CA PHE A 143 -3.51 6.57 5.44
C PHE A 143 -4.08 5.19 5.15
N PHE A 144 -4.71 4.57 6.16
CA PHE A 144 -5.29 3.24 6.06
C PHE A 144 -6.76 3.26 6.45
N GLY A 145 -7.58 2.50 5.72
CA GLY A 145 -9.00 2.35 6.04
C GLY A 145 -9.21 1.49 7.28
N GLN A 146 -10.16 1.88 8.14
CA GLN A 146 -10.47 1.16 9.39
C GLN A 146 -11.39 -0.05 9.22
N LYS A 147 -11.78 -0.39 7.97
CA LYS A 147 -12.68 -1.51 7.69
C LYS A 147 -12.12 -2.84 8.22
N ASP A 148 -10.80 -3.02 8.10
CA ASP A 148 -10.08 -4.20 8.57
C ASP A 148 -9.32 -3.86 9.86
N ALA A 149 -10.01 -3.93 11.00
CA ALA A 149 -9.48 -3.51 12.30
C ALA A 149 -8.16 -4.23 12.67
N HIS A 150 -8.04 -5.52 12.35
CA HIS A 150 -6.82 -6.30 12.57
C HIS A 150 -5.63 -5.78 11.75
N GLN A 151 -5.86 -5.45 10.47
CA GLN A 151 -4.82 -4.86 9.62
C GLN A 151 -4.35 -3.51 10.19
N CYS A 152 -5.27 -2.66 10.63
CA CYS A 152 -4.91 -1.39 11.26
C CYS A 152 -4.04 -1.58 12.51
N ILE A 153 -4.38 -2.56 13.35
CA ILE A 153 -3.58 -2.90 14.54
C ILE A 153 -2.18 -3.32 14.13
N VAL A 154 -2.05 -4.27 13.19
CA VAL A 154 -0.75 -4.77 12.71
C VAL A 154 0.11 -3.63 12.18
N ILE A 155 -0.45 -2.76 11.33
CA ILE A 155 0.28 -1.66 10.70
C ILE A 155 0.68 -0.60 11.74
N ARG A 156 -0.19 -0.31 12.72
CA ARG A 156 0.12 0.62 13.80
C ARG A 156 1.27 0.09 14.67
N TYR A 157 1.23 -1.18 15.06
CA TYR A 157 2.33 -1.81 15.82
C TYR A 157 3.61 -1.86 15.00
N GLN A 158 3.52 -2.20 13.71
CA GLN A 158 4.65 -2.19 12.80
C GLN A 158 5.33 -0.81 12.75
N GLY A 159 4.54 0.25 12.57
CA GLY A 159 5.03 1.63 12.55
C GLY A 159 5.83 1.97 13.80
N SER A 160 5.28 1.66 14.98
CA SER A 160 5.95 1.87 16.26
C SER A 160 7.20 1.01 16.45
N PHE A 161 7.19 -0.25 16.00
CA PHE A 161 8.30 -1.18 16.19
C PHE A 161 9.52 -0.81 15.33
N PHE A 162 9.29 -0.50 14.05
CA PHE A 162 10.37 -0.12 13.13
C PHE A 162 10.79 1.35 13.23
N SER A 163 10.13 2.12 14.10
CA SER A 163 10.39 3.56 14.26
C SER A 163 10.34 4.32 12.92
N PHE A 164 9.37 3.97 12.06
CA PHE A 164 9.14 4.74 10.84
C PHE A 164 8.78 6.18 11.22
N SER A 165 9.52 7.13 10.65
CA SER A 165 9.40 8.57 10.92
C SER A 165 8.20 9.19 10.20
#